data_AF-A0A0B6Y594-F1
#
_entry.id   AF-A0A0B6Y594-F1
#
_cell.length_a   1.000
_cell.length_b   1.000
_cell.length_c   1.000
_cell.angle_alpha   90.00
_cell.angle_beta   90.00
_cell.angle_gamma   90.00
#
_symmetry.space_group_name_H-M   'P 1'
#
loop_
_entity.id
_entity.type
_entity.pdbx_description
1 polymer ?
#
loop_
_entity_poly.entity_id
_entity_poly.type
_entity_poly.pdbx_seq_one_letter_code
_entity_poly.pdbx_strand_id
1 'polypeptide(L)'
;AVVATDGLCEHCIGLKVKMKALPTWVDKVLDSNKQQQCVWDLCFSPDGQRLVVAAGNRVLVYDANDGSIIQPLKGHKETVFCVAYATDG
;
A
#
# COMPACT_ATOMS: atom_id res chain seq x y z
N ALA A 1 -5.84 -14.98 11.93
CA ALA A 1 -6.48 -14.18 13.00
C ALA A 1 -5.62 -14.31 14.24
N VAL A 2 -4.98 -13.23 14.68
CA VAL A 2 -4.18 -13.26 15.92
C VAL A 2 -4.92 -12.40 16.93
N VAL A 3 -5.57 -13.07 17.88
CA VAL A 3 -6.15 -12.44 19.06
C VAL A 3 -4.98 -12.22 20.01
N ALA A 4 -4.65 -10.95 20.29
CA ALA A 4 -3.65 -10.62 21.31
C ALA A 4 -4.40 -10.39 22.63
N THR A 5 -4.38 -11.39 23.52
CA THR A 5 -4.64 -11.18 24.95
C THR A 5 -3.29 -11.09 25.65
N ASP A 6 -2.93 -9.85 25.98
CA ASP A 6 -2.17 -9.43 27.15
C ASP A 6 -1.68 -10.53 28.11
N GLY A 7 -0.37 -10.77 28.07
CA GLY A 7 0.37 -11.56 29.07
C GLY A 7 1.79 -11.01 29.20
N LEU A 8 1.94 -9.96 29.99
CA LEU A 8 3.20 -9.25 30.27
C LEU A 8 4.18 -10.18 31.02
N CYS A 9 5.37 -10.41 30.44
CA CYS A 9 6.54 -10.83 31.21
C CYS A 9 7.43 -9.59 31.44
N GLU A 10 7.31 -8.98 32.62
CA GLU A 10 8.16 -7.88 33.06
C GLU A 10 9.50 -8.41 33.59
N HIS A 11 10.51 -8.52 32.73
CA HIS A 11 11.93 -8.44 33.11
C HIS A 11 12.84 -8.23 31.90
N CYS A 12 12.88 -7.00 31.38
CA CYS A 12 13.99 -6.47 30.59
C CYS A 12 13.93 -4.93 30.64
N ILE A 13 14.94 -4.34 31.28
CA ILE A 13 15.40 -2.94 31.24
C ILE A 13 14.56 -2.03 30.33
N GLY A 14 13.75 -1.17 30.95
CA GLY A 14 12.77 -0.32 30.28
C GLY A 14 13.38 0.77 29.39
N LEU A 15 13.70 0.43 28.15
CA LEU A 15 13.68 1.39 27.05
C LEU A 15 12.24 1.49 26.53
N LYS A 16 11.52 2.54 26.93
CA LYS A 16 10.34 2.99 26.18
C LYS A 16 10.79 3.53 24.83
N VAL A 17 10.97 2.64 23.85
CA VAL A 17 11.19 3.05 22.46
C VAL A 17 9.90 3.68 21.96
N LYS A 18 9.87 5.00 21.85
CA LYS A 18 8.82 5.69 21.10
C LYS A 18 9.07 5.44 19.62
N MET A 19 8.45 4.39 19.08
CA MET A 19 8.41 4.17 17.64
C MET A 19 7.61 5.31 17.00
N LYS A 20 8.31 6.21 16.31
CA LYS A 20 7.69 7.18 15.41
C LYS A 20 7.75 6.58 14.00
N ALA A 21 6.62 6.07 13.51
CA ALA A 21 6.48 5.70 12.12
C ALA A 21 6.39 6.99 11.29
N LEU A 22 7.47 7.34 10.60
CA LEU A 22 7.45 8.38 9.58
C LEU A 22 7.06 7.73 8.25
N PRO A 23 6.23 8.39 7.43
CA PRO A 23 5.95 7.90 6.08
C PRO A 23 7.24 7.92 5.26
N THR A 24 7.56 6.80 4.62
CA THR A 24 8.72 6.69 3.72
C THR A 24 8.53 7.57 2.48
N TRP A 25 7.30 7.58 1.95
CA TRP A 25 6.92 8.39 0.79
C TRP A 25 5.41 8.65 0.81
N VAL A 26 4.98 9.68 0.08
CA VAL A 26 3.57 10.08 -0.09
C VAL A 26 3.36 10.50 -1.53
N ASP A 27 2.34 9.96 -2.18
CA ASP A 27 1.94 10.36 -3.53
C ASP A 27 0.46 10.79 -3.58
N LYS A 28 0.15 11.73 -4.48
CA LYS A 28 -1.23 12.13 -4.80
C LYS A 28 -1.56 11.60 -6.19
N VAL A 29 -2.43 10.59 -6.24
CA VAL A 29 -2.86 10.02 -7.51
C VAL A 29 -3.76 10.99 -8.27
N LEU A 30 -3.28 11.47 -9.42
CA LEU A 30 -4.00 12.39 -10.30
C LEU A 30 -4.42 11.71 -11.60
N ASP A 31 -5.60 12.08 -12.12
CA ASP A 31 -6.03 11.70 -13.46
C ASP A 31 -5.39 12.56 -14.57
N SER A 32 -5.84 12.40 -15.81
CA SER A 32 -5.35 13.19 -16.96
C SER A 32 -5.78 14.66 -16.89
N ASN A 33 -6.85 14.94 -16.16
CA ASN A 33 -7.36 16.28 -15.91
C ASN A 33 -6.74 16.91 -14.64
N LYS A 34 -5.71 16.26 -14.06
CA LYS A 34 -5.04 16.65 -12.81
C LYS A 34 -5.97 16.68 -11.59
N GLN A 35 -7.04 15.88 -11.61
CA GLN A 35 -7.96 15.72 -10.49
C GLN A 35 -7.53 14.57 -9.60
N GLN A 36 -7.58 14.79 -8.29
CA GLN A 36 -7.26 13.75 -7.31
C GLN A 36 -8.28 12.62 -7.38
N GLN A 37 -7.79 11.39 -7.44
CA GLN A 37 -8.63 10.21 -7.50
C GLN A 37 -8.81 9.58 -6.13
N CYS A 38 -9.98 9.00 -5.89
CA CYS A 38 -10.20 8.13 -4.74
C CYS A 38 -9.42 6.82 -4.95
N VAL A 39 -8.69 6.41 -3.92
CA VAL A 39 -8.09 5.08 -3.85
C VAL A 39 -9.15 4.14 -3.29
N TRP A 40 -9.47 3.09 -4.04
CA TRP A 40 -10.48 2.10 -3.64
C TRP A 40 -9.87 0.89 -2.96
N ASP A 41 -8.70 0.47 -3.44
CA ASP A 41 -8.00 -0.70 -2.92
C ASP A 41 -6.49 -0.62 -3.21
N LEU A 42 -5.71 -1.37 -2.44
CA LEU A 42 -4.27 -1.49 -2.59
C LEU A 42 -3.79 -2.89 -2.17
N CYS A 43 -2.77 -3.40 -2.85
CA CYS A 43 -2.24 -4.73 -2.59
C CYS A 43 -0.72 -4.76 -2.80
N PHE A 44 0.02 -5.31 -1.84
CA PHE A 44 1.44 -5.56 -1.99
C PHE A 44 1.68 -6.85 -2.78
N SER A 45 2.76 -6.87 -3.54
CA SER A 45 3.26 -8.11 -4.12
C SER A 45 3.69 -9.09 -3.01
N PRO A 46 3.67 -10.41 -3.26
CA PRO A 46 4.06 -11.40 -2.27
C PRO A 46 5.51 -11.23 -1.76
N ASP A 47 6.39 -10.68 -2.59
CA ASP A 47 7.79 -10.35 -2.25
C ASP A 47 7.95 -8.96 -1.59
N GLY A 48 6.88 -8.18 -1.47
CA GLY A 48 6.85 -6.86 -0.85
C GLY A 48 7.53 -5.74 -1.63
N GLN A 49 8.10 -6.03 -2.81
CA GLN A 49 8.85 -5.03 -3.59
C GLN A 49 7.94 -4.06 -4.35
N ARG A 50 6.69 -4.45 -4.59
CA ARG A 50 5.76 -3.68 -5.40
C ARG A 50 4.45 -3.46 -4.66
N LEU A 51 3.83 -2.32 -4.95
CA LEU A 51 2.51 -1.97 -4.47
C LEU A 51 1.61 -1.67 -5.66
N VAL A 52 0.45 -2.33 -5.73
CA VAL A 52 -0.59 -2.02 -6.72
C VAL A 52 -1.64 -1.17 -6.03
N VAL A 53 -2.05 -0.09 -6.69
CA VAL A 53 -3.07 0.85 -6.19
C VAL A 53 -4.16 1.01 -7.24
N ALA A 54 -5.41 0.77 -6.85
CA ALA A 54 -6.59 1.04 -7.66
C ALA A 54 -7.12 2.45 -7.34
N ALA A 55 -7.08 3.34 -8.33
CA ALA A 55 -7.49 4.73 -8.18
C ALA A 55 -8.33 5.20 -9.37
N GLY A 56 -9.62 5.44 -9.15
CA GLY A 56 -10.57 5.68 -10.24
C GLY A 56 -10.55 4.51 -11.24
N ASN A 57 -10.39 4.79 -12.54
CA ASN A 57 -10.24 3.78 -13.59
C ASN A 57 -8.77 3.38 -13.88
N ARG A 58 -7.84 3.75 -13.01
CA ARG A 58 -6.42 3.47 -13.16
C ARG A 58 -5.96 2.47 -12.13
N VAL A 59 -5.05 1.60 -12.55
CA VAL A 59 -4.30 0.74 -11.64
C VAL A 59 -2.83 1.10 -11.80
N LEU A 60 -2.21 1.53 -10.71
CA LEU A 60 -0.81 1.99 -10.68
C LEU A 60 0.04 0.97 -9.94
N VAL A 61 1.19 0.63 -10.52
CA VAL A 61 2.20 -0.22 -9.89
C VAL A 61 3.35 0.68 -9.43
N TYR A 62 3.59 0.67 -8.13
CA TYR A 62 4.65 1.42 -7.45
C TYR A 62 5.77 0.47 -7.01
N ASP A 63 6.99 0.99 -6.95
CA ASP A 63 8.05 0.41 -6.12
C ASP A 63 7.76 0.75 -4.65
N ALA A 64 7.77 -0.26 -3.79
CA ALA A 64 7.40 -0.09 -2.39
C ALA A 64 8.44 0.72 -1.60
N ASN A 65 9.70 0.75 -2.03
CA ASN A 65 10.80 1.36 -1.29
C ASN A 65 10.81 2.89 -1.42
N ASP A 66 10.63 3.40 -2.64
CA ASP A 66 10.76 4.83 -2.94
C ASP A 66 9.46 5.50 -3.42
N GLY A 67 8.41 4.73 -3.68
CA GLY A 67 7.14 5.25 -4.17
C GLY A 67 7.19 5.70 -5.64
N SER A 68 8.19 5.25 -6.40
CA SER A 68 8.26 5.50 -7.84
C SER A 68 7.22 4.67 -8.59
N ILE A 69 6.61 5.26 -9.63
CA ILE A 69 5.66 4.54 -10.47
C ILE A 69 6.45 3.70 -11.48
N ILE A 70 6.37 2.37 -11.34
CA ILE A 70 6.97 1.41 -12.27
C ILE A 70 6.15 1.39 -13.56
N GLN A 71 4.83 1.23 -13.45
CA GLN A 71 3.95 1.21 -14.62
C GLN A 71 2.48 1.48 -14.26
N PRO A 72 1.73 2.16 -15.16
CA PRO A 72 0.28 2.19 -15.12
C PRO A 72 -0.32 1.03 -15.93
N LEU A 73 -1.21 0.25 -15.33
CA LEU A 73 -2.03 -0.73 -16.03
C LEU A 73 -3.28 -0.02 -16.59
N LYS A 74 -3.37 0.03 -17.92
CA LYS A 74 -4.45 0.71 -18.65
C LYS A 74 -5.39 -0.33 -19.27
N GLY A 75 -6.66 0.05 -19.41
CA GLY A 75 -7.66 -0.78 -20.09
C GLY A 75 -9.05 -0.67 -19.46
N HIS A 76 -9.11 -0.42 -18.14
CA HIS A 76 -10.35 -0.16 -17.44
C HIS A 76 -10.92 1.20 -17.86
N LYS A 77 -12.18 1.19 -18.33
CA LYS A 77 -12.92 2.42 -18.67
C LYS A 77 -13.62 2.99 -17.44
N GLU A 78 -14.07 2.11 -16.56
CA GLU A 78 -14.79 2.40 -15.32
C GLU A 78 -13.89 2.23 -14.09
N THR A 79 -14.41 2.66 -12.94
CA THR A 79 -13.75 2.56 -11.64
C THR A 79 -13.34 1.13 -11.30
N VAL A 80 -12.09 0.96 -10.88
CA VAL A 80 -11.55 -0.28 -10.35
C VAL A 80 -11.71 -0.27 -8.84
N PHE A 81 -12.47 -1.23 -8.33
CA PHE A 81 -12.81 -1.31 -6.91
C PHE A 81 -11.88 -2.23 -6.10
N CYS A 82 -11.21 -3.18 -6.75
CA CYS A 82 -10.39 -4.18 -6.06
C CYS A 82 -9.21 -4.60 -6.92
N VAL A 83 -8.07 -4.85 -6.28
CA VAL A 83 -6.85 -5.38 -6.88
C VAL A 83 -6.24 -6.45 -5.98
N ALA A 84 -5.75 -7.52 -6.59
CA ALA A 84 -5.08 -8.60 -5.88
C ALA A 84 -3.89 -9.10 -6.68
N TYR A 85 -2.81 -9.45 -5.98
CA TYR A 85 -1.74 -10.24 -6.58
C TYR A 85 -2.13 -11.72 -6.62
N ALA A 86 -1.99 -12.30 -7.80
CA ALA A 86 -1.96 -13.74 -7.98
C ALA A 86 -0.77 -14.31 -7.19
N THR A 87 -1.00 -15.32 -6.36
CA THR A 87 0.07 -16.03 -5.64
C THR A 87 0.65 -17.18 -6.46
N ASP A 88 0.03 -17.50 -7.60
CA ASP A 88 0.30 -18.66 -8.44
C ASP A 88 1.13 -18.37 -9.70
N GLY A 89 1.34 -17.09 -10.07
CA GLY A 89 2.18 -16.70 -11.21
C GLY A 89 1.47 -16.73 -12.55
#